data_AF-A0A8X6WYW3-F1
#
_entry.id   AF-A0A8X6WYW3-F1
#
_cell.length_a   1.000
_cell.length_b   1.000
_cell.length_c   1.000
_cell.angle_alpha   90.00
_cell.angle_beta   90.00
_cell.angle_gamma   90.00
#
_symmetry.space_group_name_H-M   'P 1'
#
loop_
_entity.id
_entity.type
_entity.pdbx_description
1 polymer ?
#
loop_
_entity_poly.entity_id
_entity_poly.type
_entity_poly.pdbx_seq_one_letter_code
_entity_poly.pdbx_strand_id
1 'polypeptide(L)'
;MLNESLYVDPFFGSSTVEEAFKLSSGAVLILKEASMNMRKFDTNSEELKNLWRNSNSLTEINANSDSYLKVLGLVWNNSDDTVGLDLRSLLSSLNNKECTKRNVLHTAAKLFDPSGFVSPFLIRIKCLLQESWQLGVG
;
A
#
# COMPACT_ATOMS: atom_id res chain seq x y z
N MET A 1 12.03 18.02 -0.87
CA MET A 1 12.14 16.70 -0.21
C MET A 1 10.79 16.06 0.07
N LEU A 2 9.78 16.76 0.62
CA LEU A 2 8.41 16.20 0.72
C LEU A 2 7.68 16.10 -0.63
N ASN A 3 8.06 16.89 -1.62
CA ASN A 3 7.40 16.94 -2.93
C ASN A 3 7.52 15.66 -3.76
N GLU A 4 8.46 14.76 -3.44
CA GLU A 4 8.73 13.55 -4.23
C GLU A 4 8.24 12.25 -3.54
N SER A 5 7.88 12.31 -2.26
CA SER A 5 7.58 11.15 -1.41
C SER A 5 6.14 11.10 -0.89
N LEU A 6 5.30 12.05 -1.32
CA LEU A 6 3.90 12.13 -0.91
C LEU A 6 2.97 11.77 -2.08
N TYR A 7 2.54 10.51 -2.19
CA TYR A 7 1.43 10.13 -3.06
C TYR A 7 0.29 9.57 -2.21
N VAL A 8 -0.65 10.45 -1.82
CA VAL A 8 -1.87 10.17 -1.04
C VAL A 8 -1.61 9.61 0.37
N ASP A 9 -0.78 8.58 0.49
CA ASP A 9 -0.19 8.06 1.72
C ASP A 9 1.31 8.41 1.78
N PRO A 10 1.83 8.88 2.93
CA PRO A 10 3.24 9.19 3.09
C PRO A 10 4.09 7.92 3.15
N PHE A 11 5.03 7.77 2.21
CA PHE A 11 6.06 6.74 2.25
C PHE A 11 7.44 7.40 2.27
N PHE A 12 8.21 7.15 3.32
CA PHE A 12 9.52 7.75 3.50
C PHE A 12 10.59 6.66 3.50
N GLY A 13 11.52 6.73 2.56
CA GLY A 13 12.71 5.88 2.54
C GLY A 13 13.95 6.69 2.91
N SER A 14 14.86 6.08 3.64
CA SER A 14 16.20 6.61 3.89
C SER A 14 17.22 5.47 4.01
N SER A 15 18.47 5.76 3.70
CA SER A 15 19.61 4.86 3.83
C SER A 15 20.10 4.70 5.27
N THR A 16 19.72 5.59 6.20
CA THR A 16 20.15 5.56 7.60
C THR A 16 18.99 5.79 8.57
N VAL A 17 19.08 5.19 9.77
CA VAL A 17 18.07 5.29 10.83
C VAL A 17 17.94 6.74 11.33
N GLU A 18 19.05 7.45 11.47
CA GLU A 18 19.05 8.85 11.94
C GLU A 18 18.35 9.80 10.96
N GLU A 19 18.62 9.64 9.66
CA GLU A 19 17.94 10.42 8.62
C GLU A 19 16.46 10.06 8.55
N ALA A 20 16.11 8.77 8.64
CA ALA A 20 14.72 8.32 8.68
C ALA A 20 13.98 8.92 9.88
N PHE A 21 14.62 9.01 11.05
CA PHE A 21 14.06 9.64 12.23
C PHE A 21 13.83 11.15 12.04
N LYS A 22 14.81 11.86 11.48
CA LYS A 22 14.69 13.30 11.17
C LYS A 22 13.57 13.55 10.16
N LEU A 23 13.48 12.74 9.11
CA LEU A 23 12.45 12.86 8.07
C LEU A 23 11.05 12.60 8.62
N SER A 24 10.87 11.49 9.34
CA SER A 24 9.57 11.15 9.95
C SER A 24 9.12 12.22 10.94
N SER A 25 10.00 12.68 11.83
CA SER A 25 9.70 13.75 12.80
C SER A 25 9.38 15.08 12.11
N GLY A 26 10.15 15.46 11.09
CA GLY A 26 9.92 16.68 10.31
C GLY A 26 8.59 16.65 9.56
N ALA A 27 8.25 15.51 8.94
CA ALA A 27 6.97 15.33 8.25
C ALA A 27 5.78 15.47 9.22
N VAL A 28 5.90 14.93 10.44
CA VAL A 28 4.85 15.02 11.47
C VAL A 28 4.61 16.46 11.87
N LEU A 29 5.66 17.24 12.09
CA LEU A 29 5.55 18.65 12.44
C LEU A 29 4.85 19.44 11.33
N ILE A 30 5.30 19.28 10.09
CA ILE A 30 4.74 20.00 8.94
C ILE A 30 3.26 19.66 8.73
N LEU A 31 2.90 18.37 8.78
CA LEU A 31 1.51 17.96 8.61
C LEU A 31 0.64 18.36 9.80
N LYS A 32 1.20 18.38 11.02
CA LYS A 32 0.49 18.90 12.20
C LYS A 32 0.20 20.40 12.09
N GLU A 33 1.13 21.20 11.56
CA GLU A 33 0.89 22.62 11.26
C GLU A 33 -0.24 22.80 10.24
N ALA A 34 -0.36 21.88 9.28
CA ALA A 34 -1.47 21.83 8.33
C ALA A 34 -2.77 21.20 8.91
N SER A 35 -2.84 20.94 10.22
CA SER A 35 -3.96 20.23 10.88
C SER A 35 -4.23 18.81 10.34
N MET A 36 -3.22 18.17 9.75
CA MET A 36 -3.25 16.79 9.26
C MET A 36 -2.49 15.87 10.22
N ASN A 37 -3.23 15.09 11.00
CA ASN A 37 -2.63 14.10 11.89
C ASN A 37 -2.27 12.83 11.11
N MET A 38 -0.97 12.52 11.03
CA MET A 38 -0.50 11.25 10.49
C MET A 38 -0.75 10.11 11.48
N ARG A 39 -1.18 8.97 10.96
CA ARG A 39 -1.58 7.78 11.71
C ARG A 39 -0.96 6.53 11.11
N LYS A 40 -0.82 5.47 11.90
CA LYS A 40 -0.32 4.14 11.48
C LYS A 40 1.11 4.16 10.94
N PHE A 41 2.01 4.82 11.65
CA PHE A 41 3.43 4.72 11.32
C PHE A 41 3.97 3.33 11.59
N ASP A 42 4.81 2.86 10.68
CA ASP A 42 5.56 1.62 10.84
C ASP A 42 6.85 1.67 10.01
N THR A 43 7.75 0.74 10.30
CA THR A 43 9.09 0.68 9.73
C THR A 43 9.59 -0.76 9.70
N ASN A 44 10.51 -1.05 8.79
CA ASN A 44 11.25 -2.32 8.75
C ASN A 44 12.40 -2.37 9.77
N SER A 45 12.72 -1.25 10.44
CA SER A 45 13.80 -1.16 11.43
C SER A 45 13.26 -1.07 12.86
N GLU A 46 13.54 -2.09 13.67
CA GLU A 46 13.16 -2.08 15.10
C GLU A 46 13.89 -0.98 15.88
N GLU A 47 15.10 -0.61 15.47
CA GLU A 47 15.85 0.51 16.05
C GLU A 47 15.08 1.83 15.87
N LEU A 48 14.60 2.10 14.65
CA LEU A 48 13.80 3.29 14.37
C LEU A 48 12.46 3.26 15.14
N LYS A 49 11.84 2.09 15.24
CA LYS A 49 10.59 1.90 15.99
C LYS A 49 10.77 2.23 17.47
N ASN A 50 11.89 1.83 18.06
CA ASN A 50 12.24 2.15 19.45
C ASN A 50 12.57 3.64 19.63
N LEU A 51 13.27 4.26 18.69
CA LEU A 51 13.50 5.71 18.72
C LEU A 51 12.20 6.51 18.67
N TRP A 52 11.23 6.10 17.86
CA TRP A 52 9.90 6.73 17.83
C TRP A 52 9.14 6.60 19.16
N ARG A 53 9.18 5.41 19.78
CA ARG A 53 8.58 5.17 21.11
C ARG A 53 9.23 6.02 22.19
N ASN A 54 10.55 6.10 22.21
CA ASN A 54 11.30 6.82 23.24
C ASN A 54 11.18 8.34 23.12
N SER A 55 11.03 8.85 21.90
CA SER A 55 10.98 10.29 21.62
C SER A 55 9.57 10.90 21.76
N ASN A 56 8.53 10.09 22.00
CA ASN A 56 7.10 10.50 21.96
C ASN A 56 6.74 11.34 20.72
N SER A 57 7.53 11.27 19.65
CA SER A 57 7.40 12.14 18.48
C SER A 57 6.26 11.68 17.56
N LEU A 58 5.87 10.40 17.67
CA LEU A 58 4.78 9.80 16.91
C LEU A 58 3.70 9.27 17.87
N THR A 59 2.54 9.92 17.85
CA THR A 59 1.41 9.60 18.73
C THR A 59 0.62 8.36 18.32
N GLU A 60 0.77 7.89 17.06
CA GLU A 60 0.06 6.71 16.54
C GLU A 60 1.00 5.79 15.76
N ILE A 61 1.98 5.23 16.47
CA ILE A 61 2.76 4.07 16.00
C ILE A 61 1.81 2.88 16.00
N ASN A 62 1.84 2.06 14.94
CA ASN A 62 1.02 0.85 14.89
C ASN A 62 1.46 -0.10 16.03
N ALA A 63 0.68 -0.13 17.12
CA ALA A 63 1.00 -0.86 18.34
C ALA A 63 0.80 -2.38 18.16
N ASN A 64 -0.10 -2.76 17.25
CA ASN A 64 -0.25 -4.14 16.84
C ASN A 64 0.84 -4.47 15.82
N SER A 65 1.72 -5.38 16.21
CA SER A 65 2.78 -6.01 15.43
C SER A 65 2.25 -6.88 14.28
N ASP A 66 1.14 -6.52 13.65
CA ASP A 66 0.75 -7.15 12.41
C ASP A 66 1.76 -6.65 11.38
N SER A 67 2.68 -7.53 10.99
CA SER A 67 3.75 -7.24 10.03
C SER A 67 3.22 -6.79 8.67
N TYR A 68 1.92 -6.92 8.43
CA TYR A 68 1.23 -6.63 7.18
C TYR A 68 0.51 -5.28 7.22
N LEU A 69 1.10 -4.29 6.57
CA LEU A 69 0.47 -3.00 6.31
C LEU A 69 -0.07 -2.92 4.89
N LYS A 70 -1.16 -2.18 4.69
CA LYS A 70 -1.58 -1.80 3.32
C LYS A 70 -0.91 -0.48 2.94
N VAL A 71 -0.12 -0.51 1.87
CA VAL A 71 0.59 0.65 1.31
C VAL A 71 0.33 0.67 -0.19
N LEU A 72 -0.20 1.79 -0.71
CA LEU A 72 -0.49 1.96 -2.15
C LEU A 72 -1.39 0.87 -2.77
N GLY A 73 -2.29 0.28 -1.97
CA GLY A 73 -3.15 -0.83 -2.40
C GLY A 73 -2.46 -2.22 -2.37
N LEU A 74 -1.18 -2.27 -2.04
CA LEU A 74 -0.38 -3.47 -1.85
C LEU A 74 -0.26 -3.80 -0.36
N VAL A 75 0.18 -5.02 -0.04
CA VAL A 75 0.50 -5.44 1.32
C VAL A 75 2.01 -5.39 1.50
N TRP A 76 2.49 -4.52 2.38
CA TRP A 76 3.89 -4.47 2.79
C TRP A 76 4.07 -5.30 4.07
N ASN A 77 4.99 -6.26 3.99
CA ASN A 77 5.53 -6.98 5.13
C ASN A 77 6.77 -6.23 5.62
N ASN A 78 6.64 -5.55 6.76
CA ASN A 78 7.71 -4.76 7.35
C ASN A 78 8.91 -5.61 7.80
N SER A 79 8.70 -6.88 8.16
CA SER A 79 9.71 -7.73 8.79
C SER A 79 10.70 -8.26 7.77
N ASP A 80 10.19 -8.64 6.59
CA ASP A 80 10.99 -9.15 5.48
C ASP A 80 11.28 -8.08 4.42
N ASP A 81 10.79 -6.85 4.62
CA ASP A 81 10.80 -5.75 3.65
C ASP A 81 10.27 -6.16 2.26
N THR A 82 9.18 -6.93 2.24
CA THR A 82 8.58 -7.43 1.00
C THR A 82 7.24 -6.79 0.75
N VAL A 83 6.97 -6.46 -0.51
CA VAL A 83 5.66 -5.99 -0.96
C VAL A 83 4.97 -7.13 -1.73
N GLY A 84 3.72 -7.38 -1.39
CA GLY A 84 2.92 -8.46 -1.93
C GLY A 84 1.47 -8.04 -2.23
N LEU A 85 0.74 -8.95 -2.84
CA LEU A 85 -0.68 -8.78 -3.18
C LEU A 85 -1.51 -9.76 -2.35
N ASP A 86 -2.51 -9.26 -1.63
CA ASP A 86 -3.50 -10.13 -1.00
C ASP A 86 -4.54 -10.59 -2.01
N LEU A 87 -4.29 -11.75 -2.62
CA LEU A 87 -5.19 -12.35 -3.60
C LEU A 87 -6.32 -13.16 -2.98
N ARG A 88 -6.34 -13.38 -1.66
CA ARG A 88 -7.31 -14.29 -1.01
C ARG A 88 -8.75 -13.81 -1.20
N SER A 89 -8.99 -12.51 -1.00
CA SER A 89 -10.29 -11.88 -1.24
C SER A 89 -10.69 -11.89 -2.72
N LEU A 90 -9.70 -11.87 -3.60
CA LEU A 90 -9.86 -11.82 -5.05
C LEU A 90 -10.28 -13.21 -5.57
N LEU A 91 -9.58 -14.26 -5.13
CA LEU A 91 -9.89 -15.66 -5.45
C LEU A 91 -11.24 -16.09 -4.88
N SER A 92 -11.56 -15.70 -3.65
CA SER A 92 -12.89 -16.00 -3.07
C SER A 92 -14.02 -15.30 -3.83
N SER A 93 -13.78 -14.10 -4.34
CA SER A 93 -14.75 -13.38 -5.18
C SER A 93 -14.98 -14.05 -6.54
N LEU A 94 -13.96 -14.72 -7.10
CA LEU A 94 -14.05 -15.42 -8.38
C LEU A 94 -14.76 -16.76 -8.25
N ASN A 95 -14.45 -17.54 -7.20
CA ASN A 95 -15.04 -18.86 -7.00
C ASN A 95 -16.55 -18.83 -6.71
N ASN A 96 -17.03 -17.72 -6.13
CA ASN A 96 -18.43 -17.60 -5.68
C ASN A 96 -19.32 -16.78 -6.63
N LYS A 97 -18.81 -16.35 -7.78
CA LYS A 97 -19.56 -15.49 -8.72
C LYS A 97 -19.68 -16.14 -10.08
N GLU A 98 -20.83 -15.96 -10.71
CA GLU A 98 -21.01 -16.32 -12.12
C GLU A 98 -19.98 -15.59 -12.99
N CYS A 99 -19.44 -16.31 -13.97
CA CYS A 99 -18.46 -15.79 -14.91
C CYS A 99 -19.13 -14.83 -15.90
N THR A 100 -19.28 -13.57 -15.49
CA THR A 100 -19.81 -12.48 -16.32
C THR A 100 -18.73 -11.43 -16.56
N LYS A 101 -18.80 -10.71 -17.69
CA LYS A 101 -17.90 -9.58 -17.98
C LYS A 101 -17.84 -8.57 -16.85
N ARG A 102 -18.99 -8.31 -16.22
CA ARG A 102 -19.11 -7.39 -15.08
C ARG A 102 -18.32 -7.88 -13.87
N ASN A 103 -18.39 -9.17 -13.57
CA ASN A 103 -17.67 -9.76 -12.43
C ASN A 103 -16.16 -9.84 -12.67
N VAL A 104 -15.74 -10.12 -13.91
CA VAL A 104 -14.32 -10.06 -14.31
C VAL A 104 -13.77 -8.65 -14.15
N LEU A 105 -14.48 -7.64 -14.66
CA LEU A 105 -14.08 -6.23 -14.54
C LEU A 105 -14.05 -5.76 -13.08
N HIS A 106 -15.09 -6.09 -12.30
CA HIS A 106 -15.14 -5.76 -10.87
C HIS A 106 -13.96 -6.35 -10.11
N THR A 107 -13.57 -7.58 -10.46
CA THR A 107 -12.42 -8.25 -9.84
C THR A 107 -11.10 -7.62 -10.25
N ALA A 108 -10.93 -7.27 -11.53
CA ALA A 108 -9.76 -6.54 -12.02
C ALA A 108 -9.60 -5.18 -11.34
N ALA A 109 -10.70 -4.46 -11.13
CA ALA A 109 -10.71 -3.14 -10.50
C ALA A 109 -10.28 -3.16 -9.02
N LYS A 110 -10.40 -4.30 -8.32
CA LYS A 110 -9.88 -4.46 -6.95
C LYS A 110 -8.36 -4.42 -6.89
N LEU A 111 -7.69 -4.75 -7.98
CA LEU A 111 -6.24 -4.81 -8.10
C LEU A 111 -5.71 -3.43 -8.53
N PHE A 112 -6.03 -2.39 -7.74
CA PHE A 112 -5.61 -1.02 -8.01
C PHE A 112 -4.08 -0.91 -7.90
N ASP A 113 -3.43 -0.39 -8.93
CA ASP A 113 -1.97 -0.35 -9.04
C ASP A 113 -1.52 1.06 -9.48
N PRO A 114 -1.43 2.01 -8.54
CA PRO A 114 -1.00 3.38 -8.85
C PRO A 114 0.48 3.44 -9.27
N SER A 115 1.28 2.47 -8.84
CA SER A 115 2.72 2.36 -9.07
C SER A 115 3.14 1.62 -10.34
N GLY A 116 2.25 0.82 -10.94
CA GLY A 116 2.57 -0.01 -12.10
C GLY A 116 3.15 -1.40 -11.78
N PHE A 117 3.31 -1.79 -10.52
CA PHE A 117 3.90 -3.08 -10.11
C PHE A 117 3.10 -4.30 -10.57
N VAL A 118 1.78 -4.18 -10.65
CA VAL A 118 0.84 -5.26 -10.97
C VAL A 118 0.36 -5.20 -12.42
N SER A 119 0.73 -4.14 -13.14
CA SER A 119 0.36 -3.89 -14.52
C SER A 119 0.60 -5.07 -15.48
N PRO A 120 1.70 -5.85 -15.39
CA PRO A 120 1.91 -7.04 -16.23
C PRO A 120 0.85 -8.14 -16.05
N PHE A 121 0.18 -8.19 -14.90
CA PHE A 121 -0.93 -9.11 -14.64
C PHE A 121 -2.26 -8.52 -15.10
N LEU A 122 -2.49 -7.23 -14.82
CA LEU A 122 -3.70 -6.51 -15.22
C LEU A 122 -3.88 -6.46 -16.74
N ILE A 123 -2.80 -6.35 -17.51
CA ILE A 123 -2.90 -6.29 -18.97
C ILE A 123 -3.50 -7.56 -19.56
N ARG A 124 -3.18 -8.74 -19.00
CA ARG A 124 -3.76 -10.02 -19.46
C ARG A 124 -5.27 -10.06 -19.23
N ILE A 125 -5.73 -9.53 -18.09
CA ILE A 125 -7.16 -9.44 -17.78
C ILE A 125 -7.86 -8.47 -18.74
N LYS A 126 -7.22 -7.33 -19.05
CA LYS A 126 -7.74 -6.36 -20.02
C LYS A 126 -7.85 -6.97 -21.42
N CYS A 127 -6.84 -7.73 -21.87
CA CYS A 127 -6.89 -8.44 -23.15
C CYS A 127 -8.03 -9.47 -23.18
N LEU A 128 -8.16 -10.31 -22.14
CA LEU A 128 -9.24 -11.30 -22.03
C LEU A 128 -10.62 -10.64 -22.06
N LEU A 129 -10.76 -9.50 -21.39
CA LEU A 129 -11.98 -8.71 -21.47
C LEU A 129 -12.19 -8.24 -22.91
N GLN A 130 -11.21 -7.59 -23.54
CA GLN A 130 -11.32 -7.12 -24.92
C GLN A 130 -11.75 -8.24 -25.90
N GLU A 131 -11.14 -9.42 -25.81
CA GLU A 131 -11.50 -10.58 -26.63
C GLU A 131 -12.94 -11.04 -26.38
N SER A 132 -13.37 -11.11 -25.12
CA SER A 132 -14.75 -11.46 -24.75
C SER A 132 -15.75 -10.45 -25.33
N TRP A 133 -15.38 -9.18 -25.46
CA TRP A 133 -16.21 -8.16 -26.11
C TRP A 133 -16.27 -8.34 -27.63
N GLN A 134 -15.15 -8.64 -28.28
CA GLN A 134 -15.10 -8.90 -29.73
C GLN A 134 -15.90 -10.14 -30.13
N LEU A 135 -15.86 -11.19 -29.30
CA LEU A 135 -16.57 -12.44 -29.54
C LEU A 135 -18.08 -12.38 -29.21
N GLY A 136 -18.56 -11.29 -28.60
CA GLY A 136 -19.97 -11.15 -28.20
C GLY A 136 -20.43 -12.10 -27.08
N VAL A 137 -19.54 -12.93 -26.55
CA VAL A 137 -19.81 -13.87 -25.44
C VAL A 137 -19.91 -13.11 -24.14
N GLY A 138 -21.01 -13.23 -23.40
CA GLY A 138 -21.26 -12.48 -22.16
C GLY A 138 -22.12 -13.24 -21.18
#